data_AF-A0A366HFZ0-F1
#
_entry.id   AF-A0A366HFZ0-F1
#
_cell.length_a   1.000
_cell.length_b   1.000
_cell.length_c   1.000
_cell.angle_alpha   90.00
_cell.angle_beta   90.00
_cell.angle_gamma   90.00
#
_symmetry.space_group_name_H-M   'P 1'
#
loop_
_entity.id
_entity.type
_entity.pdbx_description
1 polymer ?
#
loop_
_entity_poly.entity_id
_entity_poly.type
_entity_poly.pdbx_seq_one_letter_code
_entity_poly.pdbx_strand_id
1 'polypeptide(L)'
;MLYFIQSGSKIKIGYSANPLSRFRTIYTASPEPCGLVLTIHLPNEAKAEKALHHHFRAHRTNGEWFEINVYTAFRALIELKLIPEHEAPTLEMPTVSLPPMHPGFEKWFLATQTEYWSEKDIVSAKADLGPYWQQHHGRFTELLDEYQDIDKMIHMEQPLTDEEARAFMESMRKALLEKEHAESNGTMP
;
A
#
# COMPACT_ATOMS: atom_id res chain seq x y z
N MET A 1 -13.01 -7.09 12.39
CA MET A 1 -12.36 -6.15 11.46
C MET A 1 -13.40 -5.23 10.82
N LEU A 2 -13.19 -3.92 10.91
CA LEU A 2 -14.00 -2.89 10.26
C LEU A 2 -13.58 -2.81 8.79
N TYR A 3 -14.52 -2.58 7.88
CA TYR A 3 -14.27 -2.50 6.44
C TYR A 3 -15.07 -1.39 5.76
N PHE A 4 -14.53 -0.95 4.61
CA PHE A 4 -15.11 0.07 3.75
C PHE A 4 -15.15 -0.45 2.32
N ILE A 5 -16.34 -0.49 1.72
CA ILE A 5 -16.53 -0.90 0.31
C ILE A 5 -17.04 0.30 -0.47
N GLN A 6 -16.39 0.61 -1.58
CA GLN A 6 -16.78 1.69 -2.48
C GLN A 6 -17.61 1.16 -3.64
N SER A 7 -18.69 1.87 -3.99
CA SER A 7 -19.44 1.72 -5.24
C SER A 7 -19.76 3.11 -5.77
N GLY A 8 -19.15 3.49 -6.90
CA GLY A 8 -19.23 4.86 -7.41
C GLY A 8 -18.80 5.91 -6.38
N SER A 9 -19.68 6.85 -6.08
CA SER A 9 -19.50 7.94 -5.09
C SER A 9 -19.89 7.57 -3.66
N LYS A 10 -20.27 6.31 -3.41
CA LYS A 10 -20.75 5.85 -2.11
C LYS A 10 -19.78 4.90 -1.43
N ILE A 11 -19.74 4.98 -0.12
CA ILE A 11 -19.01 4.05 0.74
C ILE A 11 -20.01 3.29 1.61
N LYS A 12 -19.88 1.96 1.66
CA LYS A 12 -20.49 1.10 2.66
C LYS A 12 -19.52 0.91 3.80
N ILE A 13 -19.97 1.15 5.03
CA ILE A 13 -19.19 0.94 6.25
C ILE A 13 -19.80 -0.24 6.99
N GLY A 14 -19.01 -1.27 7.27
CA GLY A 14 -19.46 -2.41 8.08
C GLY A 14 -18.32 -3.08 8.84
N TYR A 15 -18.64 -4.06 9.69
CA TYR A 15 -17.62 -4.93 10.28
C TYR A 15 -17.94 -6.41 10.04
N SER A 16 -16.89 -7.24 10.02
CA SER A 16 -16.98 -8.69 9.88
C SER A 16 -15.74 -9.36 10.46
N ALA A 17 -15.88 -10.63 10.83
CA ALA A 17 -14.72 -11.50 11.09
C ALA A 17 -13.93 -11.79 9.80
N ASN A 18 -14.60 -11.82 8.64
CA ASN A 18 -13.98 -12.00 7.33
C ASN A 18 -14.55 -10.97 6.33
N PRO A 19 -13.97 -9.75 6.27
CA PRO A 19 -14.38 -8.71 5.34
C PRO A 19 -14.25 -9.09 3.87
N LEU A 20 -13.29 -9.94 3.50
CA LEU A 20 -13.12 -10.38 2.12
C LEU A 20 -14.29 -11.25 1.66
N SER A 21 -14.71 -12.22 2.47
CA SER A 21 -15.91 -13.04 2.21
C SER A 21 -17.18 -12.18 2.13
N ARG A 22 -17.30 -11.20 3.03
CA ARG A 22 -18.42 -10.24 3.03
C ARG A 22 -18.41 -9.36 1.78
N PHE A 23 -17.24 -8.86 1.37
CA PHE A 23 -17.06 -8.10 0.12
C PHE A 23 -17.47 -8.93 -1.09
N ARG A 24 -17.01 -10.19 -1.22
CA ARG A 24 -17.39 -11.09 -2.32
C ARG A 24 -18.91 -11.25 -2.43
N THR A 25 -19.60 -11.41 -1.30
CA THR A 25 -21.07 -11.50 -1.25
C THR A 25 -21.75 -10.22 -1.72
N ILE A 26 -21.22 -9.06 -1.33
CA ILE A 26 -21.77 -7.76 -1.75
C ILE A 26 -21.48 -7.51 -3.23
N TYR A 27 -20.27 -7.85 -3.68
CA TYR A 27 -19.85 -7.71 -5.07
C TYR A 27 -20.73 -8.51 -6.01
N THR A 28 -21.05 -9.77 -5.67
CA THR A 28 -21.94 -10.60 -6.51
C THR A 28 -23.40 -10.15 -6.48
N ALA A 29 -23.86 -9.53 -5.40
CA ALA A 29 -25.23 -9.03 -5.25
C ALA A 29 -25.42 -7.59 -5.72
N SER A 30 -24.34 -6.89 -6.08
CA SER A 30 -24.38 -5.49 -6.50
C SER A 30 -24.48 -5.40 -8.03
N PRO A 31 -25.43 -4.61 -8.58
CA PRO A 31 -25.47 -4.32 -10.01
C PRO A 31 -24.35 -3.37 -10.44
N GLU A 32 -23.73 -2.65 -9.50
CA GLU A 32 -22.64 -1.71 -9.74
C GLU A 32 -21.28 -2.28 -9.29
N PRO A 33 -20.18 -1.95 -10.00
CA PRO A 33 -18.83 -2.33 -9.60
C PRO A 33 -18.49 -1.86 -8.19
N CYS A 34 -18.04 -2.79 -7.34
CA CYS A 34 -17.64 -2.52 -5.97
C CYS A 34 -16.15 -2.79 -5.76
N GLY A 35 -15.50 -2.00 -4.89
CA GLY A 35 -14.11 -2.22 -4.46
C GLY A 35 -13.98 -2.22 -2.93
N LEU A 36 -13.22 -3.17 -2.36
CA LEU A 36 -12.85 -3.14 -0.95
C LEU A 36 -11.66 -2.18 -0.78
N VAL A 37 -11.89 -1.01 -0.18
CA VAL A 37 -10.91 0.09 -0.17
C VAL A 37 -10.15 0.22 1.16
N LEU A 38 -10.70 -0.28 2.26
CA LEU A 38 -10.04 -0.26 3.56
C LEU A 38 -10.55 -1.40 4.44
N THR A 39 -9.64 -2.03 5.16
CA THR A 39 -9.93 -2.96 6.27
C THR A 39 -9.02 -2.64 7.44
N ILE A 40 -9.57 -2.55 8.65
CA ILE A 40 -8.81 -2.18 9.85
C ILE A 40 -9.31 -2.93 11.09
N HIS A 41 -8.38 -3.45 11.89
CA HIS A 41 -8.68 -4.00 13.20
C HIS A 41 -8.76 -2.86 14.23
N LEU A 42 -9.85 -2.82 14.98
CA LEU A 42 -10.07 -1.88 16.07
C LEU A 42 -10.43 -2.66 17.33
N PRO A 43 -10.15 -2.13 18.54
CA PRO A 43 -10.50 -2.82 19.79
C PRO A 43 -11.99 -3.13 19.96
N ASN A 44 -12.88 -2.36 19.32
CA ASN A 44 -14.32 -2.60 19.33
C ASN A 44 -14.96 -2.13 18.01
N GLU A 45 -14.98 -3.01 17.01
CA GLU A 45 -15.45 -2.66 15.67
C GLU A 45 -16.95 -2.35 15.62
N ALA A 46 -17.77 -3.03 16.43
CA ALA A 46 -19.20 -2.75 16.50
C ALA A 46 -19.49 -1.33 17.02
N LYS A 47 -18.74 -0.88 18.04
CA LYS A 47 -18.84 0.50 18.53
C LYS A 47 -18.33 1.51 17.50
N ALA A 48 -17.23 1.20 16.81
CA ALA A 48 -16.67 2.07 15.78
C ALA A 48 -17.61 2.23 14.58
N GLU A 49 -18.18 1.14 14.07
CA GLU A 49 -19.19 1.16 13.02
C GLU A 49 -20.38 2.04 13.42
N LYS A 50 -20.94 1.82 14.62
CA LYS A 50 -22.07 2.60 15.13
C LYS A 50 -21.74 4.09 15.23
N ALA A 51 -20.52 4.43 15.67
CA ALA A 51 -20.07 5.82 15.76
C ALA A 51 -19.96 6.48 14.37
N LEU A 52 -19.38 5.77 13.39
CA LEU A 52 -19.28 6.25 12.01
C LEU A 52 -20.66 6.39 11.35
N HIS A 53 -21.54 5.42 11.54
CA HIS A 53 -22.92 5.48 11.03
C HIS A 53 -23.69 6.65 11.63
N HIS A 54 -23.48 6.97 12.90
CA HIS A 54 -24.06 8.13 13.54
C HIS A 54 -23.48 9.43 12.98
N HIS A 55 -22.14 9.50 12.87
CA HIS A 55 -21.43 10.67 12.35
C HIS A 55 -21.86 11.00 10.91
N PHE A 56 -21.99 9.99 10.05
CA PHE A 56 -22.42 10.16 8.66
C PHE A 56 -23.93 10.02 8.44
N ARG A 57 -24.76 10.12 9.49
CA ARG A 57 -26.21 9.91 9.38
C ARG A 57 -26.86 10.81 8.33
N ALA A 58 -26.39 12.05 8.18
CA ALA A 58 -26.89 13.01 7.18
C ALA A 58 -26.55 12.62 5.73
N HIS A 59 -25.51 11.81 5.52
CA HIS A 59 -25.07 11.33 4.20
C HIS A 59 -25.56 9.93 3.88
N ARG A 60 -26.36 9.32 4.75
CA ARG A 60 -26.87 7.95 4.59
C ARG A 60 -27.89 7.89 3.45
N THR A 61 -27.68 7.00 2.50
CA THR A 61 -28.55 6.86 1.32
C THR A 61 -29.47 5.64 1.45
N ASN A 62 -28.93 4.43 1.28
CA ASN A 62 -29.69 3.19 1.39
C ASN A 62 -28.97 2.21 2.34
N GLY A 63 -29.67 1.71 3.36
CA GLY A 63 -29.08 0.74 4.29
C GLY A 63 -27.82 1.30 4.95
N GLU A 64 -26.66 0.68 4.70
CA GLU A 64 -25.36 1.08 5.29
C GLU A 64 -24.46 1.81 4.29
N TRP A 65 -25.04 2.40 3.23
CA TRP A 65 -24.32 3.17 2.22
C TRP A 65 -24.40 4.67 2.52
N PHE A 66 -23.28 5.37 2.31
CA PHE A 66 -23.09 6.79 2.61
C PHE A 66 -22.52 7.53 1.39
N GLU A 67 -23.07 8.69 1.08
CA GLU A 67 -22.62 9.57 -0.01
C GLU A 67 -21.41 10.40 0.44
N ILE A 68 -20.26 9.73 0.57
CA ILE A 68 -18.96 10.26 1.01
C ILE A 68 -17.84 9.53 0.25
N ASN A 69 -16.64 10.11 0.21
CA ASN A 69 -15.46 9.43 -0.35
C ASN A 69 -14.61 8.73 0.74
N VAL A 70 -13.64 7.92 0.32
CA VAL A 70 -12.77 7.15 1.23
C VAL A 70 -11.92 8.05 2.14
N TYR A 71 -11.48 9.21 1.66
CA TYR A 71 -10.70 10.16 2.45
C TYR A 71 -11.53 10.72 3.61
N THR A 72 -12.77 11.11 3.35
CA THR A 72 -13.71 11.57 4.38
C THR A 72 -13.98 10.46 5.41
N ALA A 73 -14.19 9.22 4.96
CA ALA A 73 -14.40 8.09 5.85
C ALA A 73 -13.17 7.82 6.75
N PHE A 74 -11.97 7.88 6.18
CA PHE A 74 -10.72 7.71 6.92
C PHE A 74 -10.47 8.85 7.92
N ARG A 75 -10.72 10.10 7.53
CA ARG A 75 -10.64 11.27 8.42
C ARG A 75 -11.54 11.12 9.64
N ALA A 76 -12.77 10.64 9.47
CA ALA A 76 -13.67 10.42 10.59
C ALA A 76 -13.17 9.38 11.59
N LEU A 77 -12.41 8.36 11.15
CA LEU A 77 -11.78 7.41 12.07
C LEU A 77 -10.82 8.11 13.05
N ILE A 78 -10.08 9.11 12.56
CA ILE A 78 -9.14 9.92 13.35
C ILE A 78 -9.90 10.90 14.24
N GLU A 79 -10.84 11.66 13.67
CA GLU A 79 -11.60 12.70 14.38
C GLU A 79 -12.43 12.12 15.53
N LEU A 80 -12.98 10.91 15.35
CA LEU A 80 -13.73 10.19 16.36
C LEU A 80 -12.84 9.39 17.33
N LYS A 81 -11.50 9.46 17.18
CA LYS A 81 -10.52 8.72 17.99
C LYS A 81 -10.82 7.23 18.06
N LEU A 82 -11.22 6.65 16.92
CA LEU A 82 -11.60 5.24 16.82
C LEU A 82 -10.40 4.35 16.57
N ILE A 83 -9.38 4.88 15.87
CA ILE A 83 -8.08 4.23 15.76
C ILE A 83 -7.38 4.47 17.10
N PRO A 84 -6.91 3.41 17.79
CA PRO A 84 -6.09 3.63 18.96
C PRO A 84 -4.93 4.54 18.57
N GLU A 85 -4.63 5.52 19.42
CA GLU A 85 -3.34 6.20 19.36
C GLU A 85 -2.32 5.08 19.53
N HIS A 86 -1.78 4.58 18.42
CA HIS A 86 -0.55 3.84 18.48
C HIS A 86 0.43 4.86 19.00
N GLU A 87 0.80 4.76 20.28
CA GLU A 87 2.17 5.05 20.65
C GLU A 87 2.98 4.30 19.60
N ALA A 88 3.52 5.05 18.62
CA ALA A 88 4.42 4.46 17.66
C ALA A 88 5.38 3.66 18.53
N PRO A 89 5.47 2.32 18.35
CA PRO A 89 6.35 1.54 19.18
C PRO A 89 7.66 2.29 19.16
N THR A 90 8.18 2.63 20.35
CA THR A 90 9.51 3.21 20.45
C THR A 90 10.41 2.10 19.95
N LEU A 91 10.56 2.05 18.63
CA LEU A 91 11.51 1.22 17.95
C LEU A 91 12.83 1.82 18.42
N GLU A 92 13.37 1.26 19.50
CA GLU A 92 14.81 1.20 19.64
C GLU A 92 15.29 0.42 18.43
N MET A 93 15.40 1.14 17.31
CA MET A 93 16.07 0.67 16.12
C MET A 93 17.47 0.33 16.62
N PRO A 94 17.91 -0.95 16.60
CA PRO A 94 19.32 -1.21 16.79
C PRO A 94 20.03 -0.34 15.76
N THR A 95 20.96 0.49 16.23
CA THR A 95 21.82 1.30 15.37
C THR A 95 22.78 0.35 14.65
N VAL A 96 22.23 -0.47 13.76
CA VAL A 96 23.02 -1.26 12.83
C VAL A 96 23.63 -0.24 11.90
N SER A 97 24.95 -0.13 11.92
CA SER A 97 25.69 0.61 10.90
C SER A 97 25.47 -0.13 9.58
N LEU A 98 24.41 0.26 8.86
CA LEU A 98 24.09 -0.32 7.56
C LEU A 98 25.15 0.08 6.53
N PRO A 99 25.40 -0.77 5.53
CA PRO A 99 26.28 -0.40 4.43
C PRO A 99 25.74 0.84 3.71
N PRO A 100 26.63 1.74 3.25
CA PRO A 100 26.21 2.91 2.49
C PRO A 100 25.43 2.47 1.25
N MET A 101 24.40 3.26 0.91
CA MET A 101 23.63 3.09 -0.33
C MET A 101 24.60 3.03 -1.52
N HIS A 102 24.42 2.04 -2.40
CA HIS A 102 25.29 1.92 -3.57
C HIS A 102 25.11 3.16 -4.47
N PRO A 103 26.19 3.87 -4.88
CA PRO A 103 26.08 5.10 -5.68
C PRO A 103 25.31 4.92 -7.00
N GLY A 104 25.33 3.71 -7.57
CA GLY A 104 24.56 3.38 -8.78
C GLY A 104 23.05 3.42 -8.56
N PHE A 105 22.57 3.04 -7.38
CA PHE A 105 21.14 3.02 -7.05
C PHE A 105 20.59 4.43 -6.88
N GLU A 106 21.29 5.30 -6.15
CA GLU A 106 20.89 6.71 -6.00
C GLU A 106 20.78 7.39 -7.37
N LYS A 107 21.79 7.18 -8.22
CA LYS A 107 21.81 7.75 -9.58
C LYS A 107 20.65 7.22 -10.44
N TRP A 108 20.36 5.92 -10.38
CA TRP A 108 19.25 5.30 -11.12
C TRP A 108 17.88 5.75 -10.60
N PHE A 109 17.67 5.77 -9.28
CA PHE A 109 16.41 6.18 -8.66
C PHE A 109 16.08 7.63 -9.02
N LEU A 110 17.07 8.51 -8.96
CA LEU A 110 16.90 9.89 -9.38
C LEU A 110 16.61 9.96 -10.88
N ALA A 111 17.43 9.34 -11.73
CA ALA A 111 17.22 9.38 -13.18
C ALA A 111 15.82 8.90 -13.63
N THR A 112 15.25 7.90 -12.94
CA THR A 112 13.94 7.32 -13.29
C THR A 112 12.73 8.07 -12.74
N GLN A 113 12.91 8.89 -11.69
CA GLN A 113 11.80 9.59 -11.02
C GLN A 113 11.82 11.11 -11.24
N THR A 114 12.91 11.68 -11.76
CA THR A 114 13.11 13.14 -11.81
C THR A 114 12.63 13.83 -13.08
N GLU A 115 12.07 13.11 -14.06
CA GLU A 115 11.56 13.72 -15.31
C GLU A 115 10.52 14.84 -15.04
N TYR A 116 9.87 14.82 -13.88
CA TYR A 116 8.85 15.80 -13.47
C TYR A 116 9.17 16.58 -12.19
N TRP A 117 10.40 16.47 -11.67
CA TRP A 117 10.77 17.06 -10.37
C TRP A 117 11.56 18.35 -10.55
N SER A 118 11.28 19.37 -9.73
CA SER A 118 12.12 20.56 -9.70
C SER A 118 13.46 20.27 -9.03
N GLU A 119 14.51 21.06 -9.29
CA GLU A 119 15.81 20.90 -8.61
C GLU A 119 15.69 20.87 -7.06
N LYS A 120 14.72 21.60 -6.52
CA LYS A 120 14.42 21.61 -5.08
C LYS A 120 13.85 20.27 -4.60
N ASP A 121 13.00 19.63 -5.40
CA ASP A 121 12.42 18.32 -5.09
C ASP A 121 13.49 17.22 -5.17
N ILE A 122 14.42 17.32 -6.11
CA ILE A 122 15.58 16.42 -6.23
C ILE A 122 16.47 16.52 -4.98
N VAL A 123 16.78 17.75 -4.54
CA VAL A 123 17.60 17.97 -3.34
C VAL A 123 16.91 17.47 -2.07
N SER A 124 15.59 17.70 -1.93
CA SER A 124 14.81 17.16 -0.82
C SER A 124 14.79 15.64 -0.83
N ALA A 125 14.49 15.04 -1.99
CA ALA A 125 14.44 13.60 -2.12
C ALA A 125 15.78 12.94 -1.82
N LYS A 126 16.91 13.54 -2.21
CA LYS A 126 18.25 13.07 -1.80
C LYS A 126 18.44 13.07 -0.29
N ALA A 127 17.98 14.10 0.40
CA ALA A 127 18.04 14.19 1.85
C ALA A 127 17.13 13.15 2.54
N ASP A 128 15.99 12.83 1.91
CA ASP A 128 14.96 11.94 2.47
C ASP A 128 15.16 10.46 2.07
N LEU A 129 15.86 10.19 0.96
CA LEU A 129 16.19 8.86 0.44
C LEU A 129 17.09 8.07 1.38
N GLY A 130 18.04 8.75 2.04
CA GLY A 130 18.92 8.12 3.02
C GLY A 130 18.15 7.48 4.18
N PRO A 131 17.34 8.24 4.94
CA PRO A 131 16.47 7.72 5.98
C PRO A 131 15.49 6.63 5.49
N TYR A 132 14.88 6.83 4.31
CA TYR A 132 13.96 5.85 3.73
C TYR A 132 14.66 4.52 3.39
N TRP A 133 15.85 4.57 2.81
CA TRP A 133 16.67 3.38 2.55
C TRP A 133 17.07 2.68 3.83
N GLN A 134 17.53 3.42 4.85
CA GLN A 134 17.85 2.85 6.15
C GLN A 134 16.67 2.07 6.73
N GLN A 135 15.46 2.60 6.59
CA GLN A 135 14.23 1.98 7.07
C GLN A 135 13.78 0.75 6.25
N HIS A 136 14.04 0.72 4.94
CA HIS A 136 13.41 -0.25 4.02
C HIS A 136 14.36 -1.19 3.27
N HIS A 137 15.69 -1.05 3.40
CA HIS A 137 16.67 -1.83 2.66
C HIS A 137 16.50 -3.35 2.83
N GLY A 138 16.20 -3.86 4.03
CA GLY A 138 16.09 -5.31 4.27
C GLY A 138 15.00 -5.96 3.41
N ARG A 139 13.83 -5.32 3.32
CA ARG A 139 12.73 -5.75 2.44
C ARG A 139 13.09 -5.64 0.96
N PHE A 140 13.91 -4.67 0.61
CA PHE A 140 14.39 -4.46 -0.75
C PHE A 140 15.40 -5.54 -1.15
N THR A 141 16.34 -5.88 -0.27
CA THR A 141 17.31 -6.98 -0.45
C THR A 141 16.64 -8.34 -0.53
N GLU A 142 15.62 -8.60 0.29
CA GLU A 142 14.82 -9.84 0.21
C GLU A 142 14.13 -10.01 -1.15
N LEU A 143 13.52 -8.93 -1.68
CA LEU A 143 12.94 -8.93 -3.02
C LEU A 143 14.02 -9.16 -4.08
N LEU A 144 15.21 -8.57 -3.94
CA LEU A 144 16.29 -8.70 -4.92
C LEU A 144 16.97 -10.08 -4.92
N ASP A 145 17.16 -10.69 -3.75
CA ASP A 145 17.69 -12.06 -3.60
C ASP A 145 16.75 -13.08 -4.26
N GLU A 146 15.44 -12.86 -4.15
CA GLU A 146 14.42 -13.70 -4.79
C GLU A 146 14.53 -13.70 -6.33
N TYR A 147 15.03 -12.61 -6.93
CA TYR A 147 15.15 -12.44 -8.38
C TYR A 147 16.55 -12.75 -8.96
N GLN A 148 17.48 -13.35 -8.18
CA GLN A 148 18.78 -13.89 -8.63
C GLN A 148 19.68 -12.99 -9.52
N ASP A 149 19.50 -11.66 -9.53
CA ASP A 149 20.23 -10.77 -10.47
C ASP A 149 20.98 -9.62 -9.78
N ILE A 150 21.36 -9.79 -8.51
CA ILE A 150 22.23 -8.85 -7.79
C ILE A 150 23.56 -8.65 -8.53
N ASP A 151 24.18 -9.72 -9.04
CA ASP A 151 25.45 -9.62 -9.77
C ASP A 151 25.31 -8.84 -11.09
N LYS A 152 24.14 -8.87 -11.74
CA LYS A 152 23.90 -8.04 -12.92
C LYS A 152 23.68 -6.56 -12.55
N MET A 153 22.97 -6.26 -11.47
CA MET A 153 22.75 -4.87 -11.05
C MET A 153 24.00 -4.19 -10.47
N ILE A 154 24.84 -4.93 -9.73
CA ILE A 154 26.05 -4.39 -9.10
C ILE A 154 27.20 -4.23 -10.11
N HIS A 155 27.27 -5.06 -11.15
CA HIS A 155 28.33 -5.01 -12.17
C HIS A 155 27.96 -4.31 -13.50
N MET A 156 26.82 -3.63 -13.57
CA MET A 156 26.52 -2.79 -14.72
C MET A 156 27.39 -1.51 -14.70
N GLU A 157 28.54 -1.57 -15.37
CA GLU A 157 29.44 -0.41 -15.60
C GLU A 157 28.77 0.70 -16.44
N GLN A 158 27.60 0.44 -17.02
CA GLN A 158 26.80 1.40 -17.78
C GLN A 158 25.37 1.39 -17.24
N PRO A 159 24.72 2.56 -17.03
CA PRO A 159 23.31 2.60 -16.66
C PRO A 159 22.45 1.95 -17.75
N LEU A 160 21.38 1.25 -17.34
CA LEU A 160 20.35 0.77 -18.27
C LEU A 160 19.84 1.95 -19.10
N THR A 161 19.68 1.73 -20.40
CA THR A 161 18.88 2.63 -21.22
C THR A 161 17.42 2.60 -20.75
N ASP A 162 16.65 3.66 -21.04
CA ASP A 162 15.23 3.73 -20.66
C ASP A 162 14.41 2.56 -21.18
N GLU A 163 14.78 2.01 -22.34
CA GLU A 163 14.15 0.84 -22.95
C GLU A 163 14.45 -0.44 -22.16
N GLU A 164 15.71 -0.64 -21.76
CA GLU A 164 16.13 -1.80 -20.96
C GLU A 164 15.52 -1.75 -19.54
N ALA A 165 15.46 -0.56 -18.93
CA ALA A 165 14.82 -0.38 -17.63
C ALA A 165 13.31 -0.68 -17.68
N ARG A 166 12.61 -0.24 -18.74
CA ARG A 166 11.18 -0.59 -18.93
C ARG A 166 10.97 -2.08 -19.16
N ALA A 167 11.76 -2.69 -20.04
CA ALA A 167 11.68 -4.12 -20.32
C ALA A 167 11.92 -4.96 -19.04
N PHE A 168 12.86 -4.53 -18.20
CA PHE A 168 13.12 -5.15 -16.91
C PHE A 168 11.93 -5.02 -15.93
N MET A 169 11.38 -3.80 -15.78
CA MET A 169 10.21 -3.57 -14.92
C MET A 169 8.99 -4.37 -15.38
N GLU A 170 8.81 -4.52 -16.69
CA GLU A 170 7.74 -5.32 -17.27
C GLU A 170 7.96 -6.82 -17.05
N SER A 171 9.20 -7.29 -17.12
CA SER A 171 9.59 -8.66 -16.76
C SER A 171 9.33 -8.95 -15.28
N MET A 172 9.75 -8.07 -14.36
CA MET A 172 9.48 -8.20 -12.93
C MET A 172 7.98 -8.21 -12.64
N ARG A 173 7.22 -7.30 -13.27
CA ARG A 173 5.77 -7.24 -13.13
C ARG A 173 5.11 -8.53 -13.61
N LYS A 174 5.57 -9.09 -14.73
CA LYS A 174 5.07 -10.36 -15.27
C LYS A 174 5.39 -11.53 -14.34
N ALA A 175 6.61 -11.60 -13.80
CA ALA A 175 7.02 -12.64 -12.86
C ALA A 175 6.22 -12.59 -11.55
N LEU A 176 5.95 -11.38 -11.03
CA LEU A 176 5.07 -11.19 -9.87
C LEU A 176 3.66 -11.71 -10.14
N LEU A 177 3.09 -11.39 -11.30
CA LEU A 177 1.77 -11.86 -11.69
C LEU A 177 1.72 -13.38 -11.87
N GLU A 178 2.75 -13.99 -12.46
CA GLU A 178 2.85 -15.44 -12.62
C GLU A 178 2.97 -16.17 -11.27
N LYS A 179 3.71 -15.60 -10.31
CA LYS A 179 3.81 -16.13 -8.95
C LYS A 179 2.48 -16.04 -8.20
N GLU A 180 1.76 -14.92 -8.31
CA GLU A 180 0.40 -14.79 -7.77
C GLU A 180 -0.58 -15.81 -8.40
N HIS A 181 -0.41 -16.12 -9.70
CA HIS A 181 -1.19 -17.16 -10.38
C HIS A 181 -0.80 -18.58 -9.94
N ALA A 182 0.48 -18.84 -9.67
CA ALA A 182 0.94 -20.14 -9.19
C ALA A 182 0.47 -20.41 -7.75
N GLU A 183 0.52 -19.40 -6.88
CA GLU A 183 0.04 -19.50 -5.49
C GLU A 183 -1.48 -19.65 -5.41
N SER A 184 -2.23 -19.02 -6.34
CA SER A 184 -3.68 -19.17 -6.41
C SER A 184 -4.14 -20.51 -7.01
N ASN A 185 -3.33 -21.16 -7.85
CA ASN A 185 -3.63 -22.47 -8.43
C ASN A 185 -3.10 -23.67 -7.61
N GLY A 186 -2.15 -23.45 -6.69
CA GLY A 186 -1.55 -24.49 -5.84
C GLY A 186 -2.37 -24.89 -4.60
N THR A 187 -3.59 -24.37 -4.44
CA THR A 187 -4.45 -24.67 -3.28
C THR A 187 -5.69 -25.46 -3.69
N MET A 188 -5.52 -26.72 -4.11
CA MET A 188 -6.52 -27.79 -4.01
C MET A 188 -5.78 -29.09 -3.66
N PRO A 189 -6.33 -29.91 -2.73
CA PRO A 189 -5.62 -30.98 -2.03
C PRO A 189 -5.20 -32.17 -2.89
#